data_AF-A0A8J3WZH6-F1
#
_entry.id   AF-A0A8J3WZH6-F1
#
_cell.length_a   1.000
_cell.length_b   1.000
_cell.length_c   1.000
_cell.angle_alpha   90.00
_cell.angle_beta   90.00
_cell.angle_gamma   90.00
#
_symmetry.space_group_name_H-M   'P 1'
#
loop_
_entity.id
_entity.type
_entity.pdbx_description
1 polymer ?
#
loop_
_entity_poly.entity_id
_entity_poly.type
_entity_poly.pdbx_seq_one_letter_code
_entity_poly.pdbx_strand_id
1 'polypeptide(L)'
;MSQPMRARHFTPIAPLHDAPLGPSVNRSDIEDAISDALRGVVLGGYDEIVCGRLVRQLDVTSLRTLVSMTERVRTAGMVEALDLENAIHARTDRARQEIRELEHPGH
;
A
#
# COMPACT_ATOMS: atom_id res chain seq x y z
N MET A 1 19.08 2.95 19.06
CA MET A 1 18.69 3.17 17.65
C MET A 1 17.21 3.48 17.64
N SER A 2 16.80 4.63 17.12
CA SER A 2 15.38 4.95 16.95
C SER A 2 14.79 4.05 15.86
N GLN A 3 13.55 3.60 16.04
CA GLN A 3 12.86 2.77 15.07
C GLN A 3 12.57 3.59 13.80
N PRO A 4 12.77 3.05 12.58
CA PRO A 4 12.52 3.78 11.34
C PRO A 4 11.03 4.16 11.22
N MET A 5 10.77 5.36 10.70
CA MET A 5 9.41 5.90 10.56
C MET A 5 8.59 5.09 9.55
N ARG A 6 7.32 4.81 9.89
CA ARG A 6 6.38 4.12 8.99
C ARG A 6 5.44 5.11 8.33
N ALA A 7 5.02 4.83 7.10
CA ALA A 7 4.11 5.68 6.33
C ALA A 7 2.81 6.00 7.09
N ARG A 8 2.21 4.98 7.74
CA ARG A 8 0.98 5.14 8.55
C ARG A 8 1.12 6.00 9.81
N HIS A 9 2.34 6.13 10.34
CA HIS A 9 2.62 6.99 11.50
C HIS A 9 2.94 8.41 11.05
N PHE A 10 3.42 8.55 9.81
CA PHE A 10 3.68 9.82 9.19
C PHE A 10 2.39 10.52 8.78
N THR A 11 1.42 9.85 8.18
CA THR A 11 0.18 10.46 7.67
C THR A 11 -1.02 9.51 7.67
N PRO A 12 -2.26 10.01 7.78
CA PRO A 12 -3.46 9.19 7.63
C PRO A 12 -3.56 8.51 6.24
N ILE A 13 -3.98 7.26 6.23
CA ILE A 13 -4.22 6.46 5.01
C ILE A 13 -5.73 6.43 4.73
N ALA A 14 -6.29 7.58 4.36
CA ALA A 14 -7.70 7.75 4.05
C ALA A 14 -7.86 8.88 3.02
N PRO A 15 -9.00 8.95 2.30
CA PRO A 15 -9.33 10.12 1.51
C PRO A 15 -9.20 11.39 2.37
N LEU A 16 -8.50 12.38 1.82
CA LEU A 16 -8.23 13.63 2.52
C LEU A 16 -9.24 14.67 2.06
N HIS A 17 -10.08 15.14 2.99
CA HIS A 17 -10.95 16.30 2.76
C HIS A 17 -10.25 17.62 3.11
N ASP A 18 -9.24 17.55 3.99
CA ASP A 18 -8.43 18.65 4.47
C ASP A 18 -6.93 18.32 4.36
N ALA A 19 -6.09 19.35 4.50
CA ALA A 19 -4.64 19.20 4.53
C ALA A 19 -4.20 18.24 5.67
N PRO A 20 -3.35 17.24 5.38
CA PRO A 20 -2.98 16.22 6.36
C PRO A 20 -2.05 16.80 7.43
N LEU A 21 -2.47 16.68 8.69
CA LEU A 21 -1.69 17.04 9.88
C LEU A 21 -1.03 15.81 10.50
N GLY A 22 -0.06 16.04 11.40
CA GLY A 22 0.50 15.00 12.26
C GLY A 22 1.81 15.43 12.93
N PRO A 23 2.63 14.48 13.40
CA PRO A 23 3.72 14.79 14.32
C PRO A 23 4.79 15.69 13.68
N SER A 24 5.48 16.43 14.54
CA SER A 24 6.75 17.06 14.17
C SER A 24 7.76 15.97 13.82
N VAL A 25 8.47 16.16 12.72
CA VAL A 25 9.29 15.14 12.06
C VAL A 25 10.55 15.80 11.56
N ASN A 26 11.67 15.09 11.65
CA ASN A 26 12.90 15.51 11.01
C ASN A 26 12.95 15.00 9.56
N ARG A 27 13.97 15.42 8.79
CA ARG A 27 14.13 14.99 7.41
C ARG A 27 14.30 13.47 7.25
N SER A 28 15.03 12.83 8.16
CA SER A 28 15.24 11.38 8.14
C SER A 28 13.92 10.63 8.31
N ASP A 29 13.04 11.10 9.20
CA ASP A 29 11.73 10.47 9.42
C ASP A 29 10.86 10.54 8.14
N ILE A 30 11.00 11.62 7.37
CA ILE A 30 10.28 11.80 6.10
C ILE A 30 10.83 10.85 5.04
N GLU A 31 12.16 10.73 4.93
CA GLU A 31 12.83 9.81 4.00
C GLU A 31 12.45 8.35 4.29
N ASP A 32 12.44 7.97 5.58
CA ASP A 32 11.97 6.68 6.05
C ASP A 32 10.50 6.43 5.68
N ALA A 33 9.63 7.42 5.92
CA ALA A 33 8.20 7.29 5.62
C ALA A 33 7.93 7.13 4.12
N ILE A 34 8.63 7.88 3.26
CA ILE A 34 8.52 7.75 1.80
C ILE A 34 9.05 6.39 1.33
N SER A 35 10.17 5.93 1.90
CA SER A 35 10.74 4.63 1.58
C SER A 35 9.81 3.49 1.98
N ASP A 36 9.19 3.58 3.16
CA ASP A 36 8.16 2.62 3.62
C ASP A 36 6.92 2.69 2.71
N ALA A 37 6.52 3.88 2.25
CA ALA A 37 5.43 4.07 1.30
C ALA A 37 5.74 3.53 -0.12
N LEU A 38 7.01 3.41 -0.49
CA LEU A 38 7.42 2.82 -1.76
C LEU A 38 7.89 1.36 -1.60
N ARG A 39 7.73 0.78 -0.41
CA ARG A 39 8.13 -0.61 -0.15
C ARG A 39 7.44 -1.57 -1.11
N GLY A 40 8.25 -2.42 -1.76
CA GLY A 40 7.79 -3.39 -2.77
C GLY A 40 7.87 -2.88 -4.20
N VAL A 41 8.13 -1.58 -4.41
CA VAL A 41 8.45 -1.03 -5.73
C VAL A 41 9.94 -1.23 -6.00
N VAL A 42 10.27 -1.72 -7.19
CA VAL A 42 11.66 -1.76 -7.67
C VAL A 42 12.03 -0.36 -8.15
N LEU A 43 12.80 0.37 -7.35
CA LEU A 43 13.27 1.71 -7.69
C LEU A 43 14.53 1.63 -8.55
N GLY A 44 14.59 2.45 -9.59
CA GLY A 44 15.81 2.76 -10.32
C GLY A 44 16.56 3.93 -9.69
N GLY A 45 17.82 4.13 -10.10
CA GLY A 45 18.66 5.21 -9.54
C GLY A 45 18.08 6.63 -9.79
N TYR A 46 17.30 6.83 -10.85
CA TYR A 46 16.62 8.12 -11.06
C TYR A 46 15.46 8.32 -10.08
N ASP A 47 14.74 7.26 -9.73
CA ASP A 47 13.64 7.32 -8.76
C ASP A 47 14.17 7.72 -7.37
N GLU A 48 15.31 7.17 -6.97
CA GLU A 48 15.99 7.55 -5.72
C GLU A 48 16.39 9.03 -5.70
N ILE A 49 16.95 9.53 -6.81
CA ILE A 49 17.29 10.95 -6.96
C ILE A 49 16.05 11.83 -6.84
N VAL A 50 14.96 11.46 -7.50
CA VAL A 50 13.69 12.19 -7.46
C VAL A 50 13.12 12.17 -6.04
N CYS A 51 13.07 11.02 -5.36
CA CYS A 51 12.60 10.92 -3.98
C CYS A 51 13.39 11.85 -3.05
N GLY A 52 14.72 11.86 -3.16
CA GLY A 52 15.56 12.78 -2.39
C GLY A 52 15.31 14.25 -2.73
N ARG A 53 15.00 14.59 -3.99
CA ARG A 53 14.63 15.96 -4.39
C ARG A 53 13.28 16.38 -3.80
N LEU A 54 12.28 15.50 -3.84
CA LEU A 54 10.95 15.75 -3.26
C LEU A 54 11.07 16.14 -1.79
N VAL A 55 11.82 15.36 -1.01
CA VAL A 55 12.04 15.63 0.43
C VAL A 55 12.69 17.00 0.70
N ARG A 56 13.56 17.47 -0.20
CA ARG A 56 14.26 18.74 -0.04
C ARG A 56 13.46 19.95 -0.51
N GLN A 57 12.53 19.77 -1.44
CA GLN A 57 11.86 20.86 -2.15
C GLN A 57 10.39 21.05 -1.75
N LEU A 58 9.72 20.00 -1.32
CA LEU A 58 8.32 20.07 -0.90
C LEU A 58 8.20 20.34 0.59
N ASP A 59 7.12 21.03 0.96
CA ASP A 59 6.73 21.17 2.35
C ASP A 59 6.19 19.85 2.91
N VAL A 60 6.17 19.73 4.24
CA VAL A 60 5.77 18.50 4.94
C VAL A 60 4.33 18.11 4.62
N THR A 61 3.43 19.06 4.39
CA THR A 61 2.01 18.79 4.08
C THR A 61 1.87 18.15 2.69
N SER A 62 2.61 18.67 1.72
CA SER A 62 2.69 18.09 0.38
C SER A 62 3.26 16.66 0.43
N LEU A 63 4.32 16.43 1.20
CA LEU A 63 4.92 15.10 1.35
C LEU A 63 3.98 14.11 2.05
N ARG A 64 3.25 14.54 3.09
CA ARG A 64 2.18 13.75 3.73
C ARG A 64 1.10 13.35 2.73
N THR A 65 0.69 14.29 1.89
CA THR A 65 -0.32 14.03 0.85
C THR A 65 0.16 12.96 -0.13
N LEU A 66 1.41 13.06 -0.62
CA LEU A 66 2.00 12.06 -1.52
C LEU A 66 2.08 10.68 -0.86
N VAL A 67 2.58 10.59 0.37
CA VAL A 67 2.64 9.32 1.11
C VAL A 67 1.25 8.72 1.28
N SER A 68 0.25 9.52 1.66
CA SER A 68 -1.14 9.07 1.81
C SER A 68 -1.72 8.55 0.49
N MET A 69 -1.46 9.24 -0.63
CA MET A 69 -1.88 8.78 -1.96
C MET A 69 -1.27 7.43 -2.32
N THR A 70 0.05 7.26 -2.12
CA THR A 70 0.74 6.01 -2.42
C THR A 70 0.21 4.85 -1.57
N GLU A 71 0.00 5.05 -0.28
CA GLU A 71 -0.58 4.03 0.62
C GLU A 71 -2.00 3.62 0.20
N ARG A 72 -2.81 4.58 -0.25
CA ARG A 72 -4.17 4.31 -0.74
C ARG A 72 -4.17 3.51 -2.04
N VAL A 73 -3.29 3.84 -2.98
CA VAL A 73 -3.12 3.07 -4.22
C VAL A 73 -2.72 1.64 -3.90
N ARG A 74 -1.78 1.43 -2.97
CA ARG A 74 -1.40 0.08 -2.55
C ARG A 74 -2.57 -0.67 -1.91
N THR A 75 -3.34 0.00 -1.06
CA THR A 75 -4.50 -0.61 -0.39
C THR A 75 -5.54 -1.05 -1.42
N ALA A 76 -5.84 -0.20 -2.41
CA ALA A 76 -6.75 -0.54 -3.50
C ALA A 76 -6.27 -1.75 -4.32
N GLY A 77 -4.99 -1.78 -4.70
CA GLY A 77 -4.42 -2.91 -5.41
C GLY A 77 -4.40 -4.22 -4.61
N MET A 78 -4.21 -4.14 -3.28
CA MET A 78 -4.28 -5.31 -2.40
C MET A 78 -5.71 -5.87 -2.32
N VAL A 79 -6.71 -4.99 -2.23
CA VAL A 79 -8.13 -5.41 -2.24
C VAL A 79 -8.45 -6.14 -3.54
N GLU A 80 -8.06 -5.59 -4.69
CA GLU A 80 -8.29 -6.22 -6.00
C GLU A 80 -7.59 -7.58 -6.14
N ALA A 81 -6.36 -7.71 -5.63
CA ALA A 81 -5.64 -8.98 -5.61
C ALA A 81 -6.33 -10.04 -4.75
N LEU A 82 -6.82 -9.66 -3.56
CA LEU A 82 -7.57 -10.56 -2.67
C LEU A 82 -8.90 -10.97 -3.29
N ASP A 83 -9.61 -10.06 -3.96
CA ASP A 83 -10.86 -10.38 -4.66
C ASP A 83 -10.63 -11.39 -5.79
N LEU A 84 -9.52 -11.25 -6.53
CA LEU A 84 -9.13 -12.22 -7.56
C LEU A 84 -8.79 -13.59 -6.96
N GLU A 85 -8.01 -13.63 -5.87
CA GLU A 85 -7.65 -14.87 -5.18
C GLU A 85 -8.91 -15.60 -4.67
N ASN A 86 -9.83 -14.86 -4.03
CA ASN A 86 -11.12 -15.39 -3.57
C ASN A 86 -11.96 -15.95 -4.72
N ALA A 87 -11.99 -15.27 -5.87
CA ALA A 87 -12.70 -15.75 -7.06
C ALA A 87 -12.11 -17.06 -7.61
N ILE A 88 -10.78 -17.21 -7.57
CA ILE A 88 -10.09 -18.45 -7.98
C ILE A 88 -10.43 -19.60 -7.02
N HIS A 89 -10.40 -19.35 -5.71
CA HIS A 89 -10.78 -20.35 -4.71
C HIS A 89 -12.23 -20.79 -4.88
N ALA A 90 -13.17 -19.84 -5.02
CA ALA A 90 -14.58 -20.14 -5.22
C ALA A 90 -14.83 -21.00 -6.47
N ARG A 91 -14.13 -20.74 -7.58
CA ARG A 91 -14.20 -21.58 -8.80
C ARG A 91 -13.68 -22.99 -8.56
N THR A 92 -12.55 -23.09 -7.85
CA THR A 92 -11.92 -24.38 -7.54
C THR A 92 -12.81 -25.23 -6.64
N ASP A 93 -13.45 -24.62 -5.64
CA ASP A 93 -14.33 -25.32 -4.72
C ASP A 93 -15.61 -25.80 -5.40
N ARG A 94 -16.20 -24.98 -6.31
CA ARG A 94 -17.33 -25.42 -7.14
C ARG A 94 -16.96 -26.61 -8.02
N ALA A 95 -15.82 -26.56 -8.71
CA ALA A 95 -15.38 -27.67 -9.54
C ALA A 95 -15.17 -28.97 -8.72
N ARG A 96 -14.65 -28.87 -7.50
CA ARG A 96 -14.52 -30.00 -6.58
C ARG A 96 -15.87 -30.55 -6.14
N GLN A 97 -16.84 -29.67 -5.89
CA GLN A 97 -18.19 -30.08 -5.51
C GLN A 97 -18.89 -30.80 -6.68
N GLU A 98 -18.82 -30.25 -7.89
CA GLU A 98 -19.37 -30.87 -9.10
C GLU A 98 -18.77 -32.27 -9.34
N ILE A 99 -17.44 -32.43 -9.19
CA ILE A 99 -16.80 -33.74 -9.31
C ILE A 99 -17.34 -34.73 -8.25
N ARG A 100 -17.47 -34.30 -6.99
CA ARG A 100 -18.03 -35.17 -5.93
C ARG A 100 -19.47 -35.59 -6.20
N GLU A 101 -20.29 -34.67 -6.70
CA GLU A 101 -21.68 -34.94 -7.07
C GLU A 101 -21.78 -35.92 -8.27
N LEU A 102 -20.85 -35.83 -9.22
CA LEU A 102 -20.74 -36.79 -10.34
C LEU A 102 -20.21 -38.16 -9.91
N GLU A 103 -19.33 -38.22 -8.91
CA GLU A 103 -18.79 -39.48 -8.35
C GLU A 103 -19.82 -40.21 -7.46
N HIS A 104 -20.79 -39.49 -6.88
CA HIS A 104 -21.88 -40.06 -6.05
C HIS A 104 -23.27 -39.63 -6.56
N PRO A 105 -23.69 -40.09 -7.75
CA PRO A 105 -24.98 -39.73 -8.32
C PRO A 105 -26.11 -40.47 -7.60
N GLY A 106 -26.67 -39.86 -6.55
CA GLY A 106 -27.90 -40.30 -5.90
C GLY A 106 -27.70 -41.24 -4.71
N HIS A 107 -28.01 -40.71 -3.52
CA HIS A 107 -28.80 -41.43 -2.52
C HIS A 107 -30.25 -40.92 -2.60
#